data_AF-A0A165DLM0-F1
#
_entry.id   AF-A0A165DLM0-F1
#
_cell.length_a   1.000
_cell.length_b   1.000
_cell.length_c   1.000
_cell.angle_alpha   90.00
_cell.angle_beta   90.00
_cell.angle_gamma   90.00
#
_symmetry.space_group_name_H-M   'P 1'
#
loop_
_entity.id
_entity.type
_entity.pdbx_description
1 polymer ?
#
loop_
_entity_poly.entity_id
_entity_poly.type
_entity_poly.pdbx_seq_one_letter_code
_entity_poly.pdbx_strand_id
1 'polypeptide(L)'
;MDNPNGGSKTDGVWRIIVGLSLIPAAATLYQRLVLPESKRYLKSRSLEEENATNGTGSSDLEKDSALKNHGGETDVAVHDASSGSVDHHNATTPPATGNGTGAVKPKEVLKAKHAHFREFVTYFSEWRHAKILIGTCMCWLLLDIAFYGINLNQSVVLQQIGFDGSEPGATPWHKLFKIATGNLIITALGFVPGYWASIVLVEYIGRKTIQLQGFLMAALFLAILAGKFHSLSTPAFVVCFALLQFFFNFGANTTTFLYPAEVFPTRFRSTAHGVSAASGKAGAIISSLAFNSLAKKIGTPAILWSAFSSDAASRDSSSRFCCRRLRCAIRMRWIDLKLRRGDGLVTVPREWTTCYDKSESYGCGPLRYTATFPGL
;
A
#
# COMPACT_ATOMS: atom_id res chain seq x y z
N MET A 1 -12.39 47.05 -8.47
CA MET A 1 -13.00 46.93 -7.12
C MET A 1 -11.96 47.33 -6.08
N ASP A 2 -11.53 48.59 -6.11
CA ASP A 2 -10.12 48.86 -5.79
C ASP A 2 -10.02 49.64 -4.49
N ASN A 3 -9.40 48.98 -3.50
CA ASN A 3 -9.13 49.57 -2.20
C ASN A 3 -7.92 50.53 -2.35
N PRO A 4 -7.96 51.78 -1.87
CA PRO A 4 -6.84 52.73 -2.02
C PRO A 4 -5.50 52.21 -1.48
N ASN A 5 -5.49 51.18 -0.62
CA ASN A 5 -4.29 50.54 -0.09
C ASN A 5 -3.69 49.45 -1.01
N GLY A 6 -4.00 49.44 -2.32
CA GLY A 6 -3.37 48.59 -3.35
C GLY A 6 -3.73 47.09 -3.33
N GLY A 7 -4.17 46.56 -2.18
CA GLY A 7 -4.63 45.18 -2.07
C GLY A 7 -6.00 44.95 -2.70
N SER A 8 -6.05 44.20 -3.81
CA SER A 8 -7.31 43.67 -4.35
C SER A 8 -8.02 42.80 -3.30
N LYS A 9 -9.35 42.92 -3.21
CA LYS A 9 -10.17 42.07 -2.31
C LYS A 9 -10.03 40.56 -2.58
N THR A 10 -9.53 40.17 -3.75
CA THR A 10 -9.24 38.77 -4.10
C THR A 10 -7.99 38.21 -3.39
N ASP A 11 -7.04 39.04 -2.95
CA ASP A 11 -5.82 38.56 -2.29
C ASP A 11 -6.09 37.99 -0.88
N GLY A 12 -7.10 38.50 -0.18
CA GLY A 12 -7.54 37.92 1.09
C GLY A 12 -8.09 36.48 0.95
N VAL A 13 -8.68 36.15 -0.20
CA VAL A 13 -9.41 34.88 -0.40
C VAL A 13 -8.47 33.68 -0.35
N TRP A 14 -7.33 33.71 -1.06
CA TRP A 14 -6.38 32.59 -1.05
C TRP A 14 -5.73 32.43 0.32
N ARG A 15 -5.43 33.54 1.02
CA ARG A 15 -4.89 33.53 2.39
C ARG A 15 -5.84 32.87 3.37
N ILE A 16 -7.15 33.15 3.27
CA ILE A 16 -8.19 32.50 4.09
C ILE A 16 -8.28 31.01 3.79
N ILE A 17 -8.30 30.61 2.51
CA ILE A 17 -8.35 29.19 2.10
C ILE A 17 -7.16 28.39 2.65
N VAL A 18 -5.94 28.94 2.54
CA VAL A 18 -4.74 28.32 3.12
C VAL A 18 -4.78 28.35 4.64
N GLY A 19 -5.15 29.47 5.25
CA GLY A 19 -5.23 29.63 6.71
C GLY A 19 -6.22 28.69 7.40
N LEU A 20 -7.37 28.40 6.78
CA LEU A 20 -8.35 27.44 7.29
C LEU A 20 -7.77 26.03 7.45
N SER A 21 -6.76 25.64 6.64
CA SER A 21 -6.08 24.34 6.79
C SER A 21 -5.24 24.22 8.08
N LEU A 22 -4.89 25.36 8.70
CA LEU A 22 -4.14 25.38 9.96
C LEU A 22 -4.99 24.93 11.16
N ILE A 23 -6.32 25.03 11.09
CA ILE A 23 -7.23 24.63 12.18
C ILE A 23 -7.12 23.12 12.49
N PRO A 24 -7.33 22.19 11.52
CA PRO A 24 -7.11 20.77 11.77
C PRO A 24 -5.63 20.41 11.98
N ALA A 25 -4.68 21.18 11.44
CA ALA A 25 -3.25 20.97 11.69
C ALA A 25 -2.88 21.26 13.16
N ALA A 26 -3.38 22.36 13.74
CA ALA A 26 -3.21 22.69 15.15
C ALA A 26 -3.90 21.68 16.07
N ALA A 27 -5.12 21.25 15.73
CA ALA A 27 -5.85 20.22 16.48
C ALA A 27 -5.10 18.87 16.49
N THR A 28 -4.55 18.44 15.36
CA THR A 28 -3.76 17.19 15.28
C THR A 28 -2.36 17.32 15.90
N LEU A 29 -1.76 18.52 15.92
CA LEU A 29 -0.55 18.80 16.71
C LEU A 29 -0.83 18.67 18.21
N TYR A 30 -1.90 19.29 18.71
CA TYR A 30 -2.31 19.16 20.11
C TYR A 30 -2.55 17.69 20.50
N GLN A 31 -3.28 16.93 19.67
CA GLN A 31 -3.47 15.49 19.88
C GLN A 31 -2.12 14.73 19.92
N ARG A 32 -1.17 15.04 19.03
CA ARG A 32 0.16 14.41 19.03
C ARG A 32 1.00 14.70 20.27
N LEU A 33 0.82 15.86 20.90
CA LEU A 33 1.51 16.22 22.14
C LEU A 33 0.89 15.58 23.39
N VAL A 34 -0.34 15.06 23.29
CA VAL A 34 -1.09 14.42 24.39
C VAL A 34 -1.18 12.89 24.23
N LEU A 35 -0.85 12.35 23.05
CA LEU A 35 -0.88 10.91 22.78
C LEU A 35 0.20 10.15 23.58
N PRO A 36 -0.17 9.11 24.36
CA PRO A 36 0.80 8.29 25.08
C PRO A 36 1.59 7.38 24.13
N GLU A 37 2.81 7.04 24.54
CA GLU A 37 3.71 6.21 23.74
C GLU A 37 3.17 4.81 23.43
N SER A 38 3.56 4.27 22.28
CA SER A 38 2.95 3.03 21.79
C SER A 38 3.37 1.82 22.61
N LYS A 39 2.42 0.93 22.96
CA LYS A 39 2.71 -0.31 23.72
C LYS A 39 3.80 -1.19 23.09
N ARG A 40 4.01 -1.10 21.77
CA ARG A 40 5.11 -1.78 21.06
C ARG A 40 6.46 -1.10 21.28
N TYR A 41 6.51 0.23 21.24
CA TYR A 41 7.73 1.00 21.55
C TYR A 41 8.14 0.84 23.02
N LEU A 42 7.17 0.90 23.95
CA LEU A 42 7.41 0.62 25.36
C LEU A 42 7.93 -0.81 25.58
N LYS A 43 7.40 -1.81 24.87
CA LYS A 43 7.92 -3.19 24.95
C LYS A 43 9.30 -3.36 24.29
N SER A 44 9.62 -2.64 23.21
CA SER A 44 10.99 -2.68 22.67
C SER A 44 11.98 -2.01 23.61
N ARG A 45 11.61 -0.88 24.23
CA ARG A 45 12.44 -0.22 25.25
C ARG A 45 12.62 -1.08 26.50
N SER A 46 11.57 -1.71 27.02
CA SER A 46 11.72 -2.58 28.19
C SER A 46 12.64 -3.77 27.91
N LEU A 47 12.61 -4.32 26.69
CA LEU A 47 13.55 -5.36 26.26
C LEU A 47 14.97 -4.82 26.06
N GLU A 48 15.16 -3.60 25.56
CA GLU A 48 16.48 -2.95 25.48
C GLU A 48 17.06 -2.65 26.88
N GLU A 49 16.21 -2.23 27.83
CA GLU A 49 16.56 -1.95 29.23
C GLU A 49 16.84 -3.23 30.03
N GLU A 50 16.06 -4.29 29.84
CA GLU A 50 16.29 -5.62 30.42
C GLU A 50 17.63 -6.20 29.93
N ASN A 51 17.91 -6.11 28.62
CA ASN A 51 19.21 -6.53 28.06
C ASN A 51 20.38 -5.64 28.51
N ALA A 52 20.16 -4.34 28.75
CA ALA A 52 21.19 -3.45 29.30
C ALA A 52 21.50 -3.79 30.77
N THR A 53 20.48 -3.99 31.59
CA THR A 53 20.60 -4.27 33.03
C THR A 53 21.23 -5.64 33.28
N ASN A 54 20.74 -6.68 32.59
CA ASN A 54 21.34 -8.01 32.64
C ASN A 54 22.75 -8.04 32.02
N GLY A 55 23.07 -7.09 31.13
CA GLY A 55 24.39 -6.90 30.54
C GLY A 55 25.44 -6.26 31.47
N THR A 56 25.03 -5.74 32.64
CA THR A 56 25.93 -5.06 33.61
C THR A 56 26.21 -5.83 34.89
N GLY A 57 25.58 -6.99 35.13
CA GLY A 57 25.73 -7.78 36.36
C GLY A 57 26.85 -8.82 36.40
N SER A 58 27.77 -8.83 35.41
CA SER A 58 28.72 -9.94 35.18
C SER A 58 30.21 -9.56 35.39
N SER A 59 30.50 -8.76 36.42
CA SER A 59 31.87 -8.40 36.84
C SER A 59 32.29 -8.93 38.22
N ASP A 60 31.34 -9.28 39.09
CA ASP A 60 31.58 -9.41 40.53
C ASP A 60 31.35 -10.85 41.07
N LEU A 61 31.74 -11.86 40.28
CA LEU A 61 31.82 -13.27 40.73
C LEU A 61 33.19 -13.93 40.45
N GLU A 62 34.27 -13.14 40.40
CA GLU A 62 35.66 -13.62 40.52
C GLU A 62 36.32 -13.14 41.83
N LYS A 63 35.69 -13.42 43.00
CA LYS A 63 36.27 -13.07 44.31
C LYS A 63 35.67 -13.77 45.54
N ASP A 64 35.57 -15.10 45.54
CA ASP A 64 35.43 -15.84 46.81
C ASP A 64 36.02 -17.28 46.84
N SER A 65 36.76 -17.69 45.80
CA SER A 65 37.41 -19.00 45.72
C SER A 65 38.80 -19.05 46.40
N ALA A 66 39.02 -18.25 47.45
CA ALA A 66 40.37 -17.97 47.95
C ALA A 66 40.51 -17.75 49.48
N LEU A 67 39.75 -18.46 50.34
CA LEU A 67 40.17 -18.62 51.75
C LEU A 67 39.66 -19.91 52.43
N LYS A 68 40.54 -20.54 53.22
CA LYS A 68 40.29 -21.60 54.23
C LYS A 68 39.71 -22.95 53.77
N ASN A 69 40.62 -23.84 53.35
CA ASN A 69 40.56 -25.23 53.82
C ASN A 69 40.91 -25.28 55.32
N HIS A 70 40.05 -25.83 56.19
CA HIS A 70 40.43 -26.66 57.34
C HIS A 70 39.22 -27.46 57.85
N GLY A 71 39.46 -28.66 58.36
CA GLY A 71 38.42 -29.67 58.60
C GLY A 71 37.60 -29.49 59.88
N GLY A 72 36.53 -30.29 59.98
CA GLY A 72 35.65 -30.40 61.14
C GLY A 72 34.58 -31.47 60.87
N GLU A 73 34.64 -32.57 61.60
CA GLU A 73 33.71 -33.71 61.54
C GLU A 73 32.65 -33.57 62.63
N THR A 74 31.36 -33.78 62.32
CA THR A 74 30.32 -34.31 63.24
C THR A 74 28.96 -34.48 62.53
N ASP A 75 28.14 -35.40 63.04
CA ASP A 75 26.82 -35.79 62.51
C ASP A 75 25.67 -34.81 62.83
N VAL A 76 24.53 -34.97 62.14
CA VAL A 76 23.24 -35.45 62.71
C VAL A 76 22.06 -35.13 61.75
N ALA A 77 21.42 -36.19 61.26
CA ALA A 77 19.96 -36.49 61.25
C ALA A 77 18.89 -35.34 61.34
N VAL A 78 17.66 -35.45 60.81
CA VAL A 78 16.97 -36.49 60.01
C VAL A 78 15.65 -35.96 59.42
N HIS A 79 14.92 -36.81 58.68
CA HIS A 79 13.56 -36.70 58.12
C HIS A 79 13.40 -35.96 56.77
N ASP A 80 12.72 -36.45 55.70
CA ASP A 80 12.13 -37.74 55.23
C ASP A 80 10.74 -37.49 54.58
N ALA A 81 10.21 -38.47 53.83
CA ALA A 81 9.07 -38.41 52.89
C ALA A 81 9.35 -37.49 51.66
N SER A 82 9.54 -37.96 50.42
CA SER A 82 8.92 -39.08 49.68
C SER A 82 7.40 -38.86 49.45
N SER A 83 6.77 -39.27 48.34
CA SER A 83 7.23 -39.89 47.07
C SER A 83 6.11 -39.63 46.02
N GLY A 84 6.26 -39.82 44.71
CA GLY A 84 7.37 -40.27 43.86
C GLY A 84 7.02 -39.92 42.39
N SER A 85 7.68 -40.32 41.30
CA SER A 85 8.97 -40.96 41.02
C SER A 85 8.78 -41.76 39.70
N VAL A 86 9.22 -41.20 38.56
CA VAL A 86 9.84 -41.87 37.36
C VAL A 86 9.14 -43.10 36.69
N ASP A 87 9.32 -43.44 35.41
CA ASP A 87 10.11 -42.95 34.25
C ASP A 87 9.41 -43.43 32.92
N HIS A 88 9.92 -43.53 31.68
CA HIS A 88 11.24 -43.34 31.05
C HIS A 88 11.12 -43.05 29.53
N HIS A 89 12.18 -42.47 28.93
CA HIS A 89 12.70 -42.70 27.56
C HIS A 89 11.82 -42.43 26.28
N ASN A 90 12.36 -42.04 25.11
CA ASN A 90 13.66 -41.43 24.74
C ASN A 90 13.61 -40.81 23.30
N ALA A 91 14.38 -39.73 23.06
CA ALA A 91 14.83 -39.17 21.76
C ALA A 91 13.77 -38.71 20.71
N THR A 92 14.04 -37.81 19.73
CA THR A 92 15.29 -37.16 19.28
C THR A 92 15.05 -35.72 18.75
N THR A 93 15.86 -34.73 19.15
CA THR A 93 16.35 -33.62 18.30
C THR A 93 17.50 -32.87 19.03
N PRO A 94 18.45 -32.22 18.32
CA PRO A 94 19.76 -31.88 18.90
C PRO A 94 19.80 -30.54 19.67
N PRO A 95 20.68 -30.42 20.69
CA PRO A 95 20.88 -29.16 21.42
C PRO A 95 21.75 -28.17 20.63
N ALA A 96 21.28 -26.93 20.51
CA ALA A 96 22.10 -25.81 20.06
C ALA A 96 22.75 -25.14 21.29
N THR A 97 23.95 -25.60 21.66
CA THR A 97 24.77 -24.96 22.69
C THR A 97 25.11 -23.52 22.31
N GLY A 98 25.11 -22.62 23.29
CA GLY A 98 25.24 -21.19 23.05
C GLY A 98 26.68 -20.71 22.86
N ASN A 99 26.80 -19.50 22.31
CA ASN A 99 27.89 -18.57 22.60
C ASN A 99 27.33 -17.15 22.46
N GLY A 100 27.60 -16.29 23.43
CA GLY A 100 26.80 -15.08 23.67
C GLY A 100 27.43 -13.75 23.23
N THR A 101 26.61 -12.71 23.31
CA THR A 101 26.94 -11.30 23.55
C THR A 101 25.72 -10.71 24.28
N GLY A 102 25.83 -9.82 25.26
CA GLY A 102 26.84 -8.77 25.44
C GLY A 102 26.26 -7.46 24.90
N ALA A 103 26.20 -6.40 25.73
CA ALA A 103 25.42 -5.18 25.45
C ALA A 103 25.57 -4.69 24.01
N VAL A 104 24.44 -4.66 23.27
CA VAL A 104 24.42 -4.66 21.79
C VAL A 104 25.18 -3.47 21.23
N LYS A 105 26.37 -3.73 20.69
CA LYS A 105 27.30 -2.67 20.28
C LYS A 105 26.72 -1.95 19.05
N PRO A 106 27.01 -0.66 18.81
CA PRO A 106 26.54 0.04 17.61
C PRO A 106 26.88 -0.69 16.30
N LYS A 107 28.01 -1.42 16.28
CA LYS A 107 28.41 -2.30 15.18
C LYS A 107 27.47 -3.50 14.97
N GLU A 108 26.83 -4.03 16.01
CA GLU A 108 25.87 -5.14 15.91
C GLU A 108 24.49 -4.66 15.49
N VAL A 109 24.02 -3.51 15.99
CA VAL A 109 22.81 -2.84 15.45
C VAL A 109 22.98 -2.54 13.96
N LEU A 110 24.17 -2.06 13.55
CA LEU A 110 24.52 -1.89 12.14
C LEU A 110 24.54 -3.24 11.39
N LYS A 111 25.13 -4.30 11.96
CA LYS A 111 25.18 -5.64 11.36
C LYS A 111 23.77 -6.22 11.15
N ALA A 112 22.85 -6.01 12.10
CA ALA A 112 21.45 -6.40 12.00
C ALA A 112 20.68 -5.60 10.94
N LYS A 113 20.91 -4.27 10.84
CA LYS A 113 20.33 -3.45 9.76
C LYS A 113 20.85 -3.87 8.37
N HIS A 114 22.14 -4.17 8.24
CA HIS A 114 22.71 -4.70 6.99
C HIS A 114 22.22 -6.11 6.66
N ALA A 115 22.00 -6.97 7.67
CA ALA A 115 21.36 -8.27 7.47
C ALA A 115 19.93 -8.08 6.93
N HIS A 116 19.10 -7.24 7.55
CA HIS A 116 17.73 -6.99 7.09
C HIS A 116 17.66 -6.39 5.67
N PHE A 117 18.60 -5.51 5.32
CA PHE A 117 18.70 -4.98 3.96
C PHE A 117 19.17 -6.06 2.96
N ARG A 118 20.15 -6.89 3.32
CA ARG A 118 20.59 -8.02 2.50
C ARG A 118 19.47 -9.03 2.28
N GLU A 119 18.69 -9.35 3.31
CA GLU A 119 17.51 -10.21 3.20
C GLU A 119 16.43 -9.64 2.28
N PHE A 120 16.17 -8.33 2.35
CA PHE A 120 15.27 -7.63 1.42
C PHE A 120 15.76 -7.76 -0.03
N VAL A 121 17.06 -7.53 -0.27
CA VAL A 121 17.67 -7.67 -1.60
C VAL A 121 17.64 -9.12 -2.07
N THR A 122 17.91 -10.12 -1.21
CA THR A 122 17.79 -11.54 -1.55
C THR A 122 16.34 -11.91 -1.90
N TYR A 123 15.36 -11.48 -1.11
CA TYR A 123 13.94 -11.75 -1.35
C TYR A 123 13.44 -11.14 -2.66
N PHE A 124 13.85 -9.90 -2.98
CA PHE A 124 13.49 -9.24 -4.25
C PHE A 124 14.44 -9.52 -5.41
N SER A 125 15.52 -10.31 -5.21
CA SER A 125 16.33 -10.88 -6.30
C SER A 125 15.58 -12.02 -7.00
N GLU A 126 14.75 -12.77 -6.27
CA GLU A 126 13.84 -13.73 -6.88
C GLU A 126 12.83 -13.04 -7.80
N TRP A 127 12.86 -13.36 -9.10
CA TRP A 127 11.92 -12.82 -10.10
C TRP A 127 10.44 -13.06 -9.74
N ARG A 128 10.13 -14.08 -8.93
CA ARG A 128 8.79 -14.35 -8.37
C ARG A 128 8.27 -13.17 -7.55
N HIS A 129 9.14 -12.50 -6.81
CA HIS A 129 8.84 -11.41 -5.88
C HIS A 129 9.20 -10.05 -6.50
N ALA A 130 10.33 -9.93 -7.19
CA ALA A 130 10.75 -8.74 -7.95
C ALA A 130 9.64 -8.20 -8.85
N LYS A 131 9.03 -9.09 -9.65
CA LYS A 131 7.99 -8.72 -10.60
C LYS A 131 6.74 -8.11 -9.94
N ILE A 132 6.43 -8.49 -8.69
CA ILE A 132 5.28 -7.96 -7.96
C ILE A 132 5.56 -6.51 -7.56
N LEU A 133 6.77 -6.24 -7.06
CA LEU A 133 7.22 -4.88 -6.72
C LEU A 133 7.30 -3.99 -7.96
N ILE A 134 7.87 -4.48 -9.07
CA ILE A 134 7.87 -3.75 -10.35
C ILE A 134 6.42 -3.47 -10.81
N GLY A 135 5.51 -4.42 -10.63
CA GLY A 135 4.10 -4.26 -10.95
C GLY A 135 3.38 -3.20 -10.12
N THR A 136 3.57 -3.17 -8.79
CA THR A 136 2.98 -2.13 -7.93
C THR A 136 3.60 -0.76 -8.21
N CYS A 137 4.93 -0.68 -8.35
CA CYS A 137 5.61 0.57 -8.64
C CYS A 137 5.16 1.17 -9.98
N MET A 138 5.22 0.40 -11.08
CA MET A 138 4.83 0.89 -12.40
C MET A 138 3.36 1.27 -12.47
N CYS A 139 2.47 0.50 -11.83
CA CYS A 139 1.04 0.79 -11.82
C CYS A 139 0.70 2.06 -11.03
N TRP A 140 1.40 2.33 -9.92
CA TRP A 140 1.21 3.55 -9.13
C TRP A 140 1.85 4.76 -9.82
N LEU A 141 3.06 4.63 -10.36
CA LEU A 141 3.76 5.68 -11.12
C LEU A 141 2.95 6.18 -12.32
N LEU A 142 2.46 5.25 -13.16
CA LEU A 142 1.72 5.60 -14.37
C LEU A 142 0.33 6.16 -14.06
N LEU A 143 -0.32 5.69 -12.99
CA LEU A 143 -1.55 6.29 -12.49
C LEU A 143 -1.32 7.70 -11.97
N ASP A 144 -0.31 7.92 -11.10
CA ASP A 144 -0.04 9.23 -10.51
C ASP A 144 0.34 10.27 -11.59
N ILE A 145 0.95 9.85 -12.71
CA ILE A 145 1.15 10.71 -13.91
C ILE A 145 -0.20 11.24 -14.42
N ALA A 146 -1.15 10.35 -14.74
CA ALA A 146 -2.46 10.74 -15.27
C ALA A 146 -3.30 11.49 -14.23
N PHE A 147 -3.38 10.94 -13.02
CA PHE A 147 -4.24 11.41 -11.93
C PHE A 147 -3.84 12.79 -11.43
N TYR A 148 -2.57 13.01 -11.02
CA TYR A 148 -2.14 14.32 -10.53
C TYR A 148 -2.00 15.34 -11.67
N GLY A 149 -1.58 14.90 -12.86
CA GLY A 149 -1.53 15.77 -14.05
C GLY A 149 -2.88 16.42 -14.35
N ILE A 150 -3.95 15.63 -14.31
CA ILE A 150 -5.32 16.10 -14.53
C ILE A 150 -5.87 16.87 -13.33
N ASN A 151 -5.74 16.34 -12.10
CA ASN A 151 -6.34 16.94 -10.91
C ASN A 151 -5.73 18.31 -10.56
N LEU A 152 -4.41 18.46 -10.59
CA LEU A 152 -3.75 19.72 -10.26
C LEU A 152 -4.02 20.84 -11.28
N ASN A 153 -4.39 20.47 -12.51
CA ASN A 153 -4.67 21.40 -13.60
C ASN A 153 -6.17 21.43 -13.98
N GLN A 154 -7.05 20.85 -13.17
CA GLN A 154 -8.50 20.75 -13.42
C GLN A 154 -9.14 22.12 -13.73
N SER A 155 -8.78 23.16 -12.97
CA SER A 155 -9.22 24.53 -13.21
C SER A 155 -8.75 25.11 -14.55
N VAL A 156 -7.62 24.68 -15.10
CA VAL A 156 -7.11 25.12 -16.41
C VAL A 156 -7.90 24.44 -17.53
N VAL A 157 -8.18 23.14 -17.39
CA VAL A 157 -9.03 22.40 -18.34
C VAL A 157 -10.44 23.00 -18.38
N LEU A 158 -11.01 23.34 -17.21
CA LEU A 158 -12.33 24.01 -17.12
C LEU A 158 -12.35 25.39 -17.81
N GLN A 159 -11.26 26.17 -17.75
CA GLN A 159 -11.15 27.43 -18.48
C GLN A 159 -11.11 27.20 -19.99
N GLN A 160 -10.35 26.21 -20.46
CA GLN A 160 -10.16 25.94 -21.89
C GLN A 160 -11.41 25.39 -22.61
N ILE A 161 -12.37 24.80 -21.88
CA ILE A 161 -13.68 24.39 -22.42
C ILE A 161 -14.76 25.50 -22.31
N GLY A 162 -14.38 26.71 -21.90
CA GLY A 162 -15.30 27.85 -21.74
C GLY A 162 -16.20 27.80 -20.50
N PHE A 163 -15.90 26.96 -19.50
CA PHE A 163 -16.68 26.90 -18.25
C PHE A 163 -16.33 28.05 -17.28
N ASP A 164 -15.41 28.95 -17.64
CA ASP A 164 -14.95 30.03 -16.77
C ASP A 164 -15.85 31.26 -16.74
N GLY A 165 -16.96 31.28 -17.48
CA GLY A 165 -17.91 32.39 -17.48
C GLY A 165 -17.33 33.70 -18.00
N SER A 166 -16.40 33.66 -18.96
CA SER A 166 -15.90 34.82 -19.71
C SER A 166 -16.94 35.39 -20.69
N GLU A 167 -18.11 35.78 -20.16
CA GLU A 167 -19.15 36.53 -20.86
C GLU A 167 -18.72 38.01 -21.02
N PRO A 168 -19.14 38.74 -22.09
CA PRO A 168 -18.78 40.15 -22.26
C PRO A 168 -19.26 41.03 -21.10
N GLY A 169 -18.32 41.64 -20.37
CA GLY A 169 -18.59 42.42 -19.17
C GLY A 169 -18.61 41.63 -17.85
N ALA A 170 -18.32 40.33 -17.86
CA ALA A 170 -18.24 39.51 -16.65
C ALA A 170 -17.18 40.03 -15.66
N THR A 171 -17.55 40.13 -14.37
CA THR A 171 -16.61 40.57 -13.32
C THR A 171 -15.60 39.48 -12.97
N PRO A 172 -14.39 39.83 -12.48
CA PRO A 172 -13.41 38.83 -12.01
C PRO A 172 -13.97 37.88 -10.94
N TRP A 173 -14.90 38.36 -10.10
CA TRP A 173 -15.62 37.52 -9.14
C TRP A 173 -16.47 36.44 -9.82
N HIS A 174 -17.21 36.79 -10.87
CA HIS A 174 -18.05 35.84 -11.61
C HIS A 174 -17.21 34.70 -12.22
N LYS A 175 -16.05 35.04 -12.79
CA LYS A 175 -15.09 34.06 -13.34
C LYS A 175 -14.55 33.11 -12.28
N LEU A 176 -14.09 33.63 -11.14
CA LEU A 176 -13.63 32.81 -10.02
C LEU A 176 -14.75 31.92 -9.46
N PHE A 177 -15.97 32.45 -9.34
CA PHE A 177 -17.13 31.71 -8.83
C PHE A 177 -17.53 30.55 -9.77
N LYS A 178 -17.60 30.78 -11.09
CA LYS A 178 -17.87 29.73 -12.08
C LYS A 178 -16.81 28.61 -12.05
N ILE A 179 -15.52 28.97 -12.01
CA ILE A 179 -14.42 27.99 -11.89
C ILE A 179 -14.55 27.19 -10.58
N ALA A 180 -14.84 27.84 -9.45
CA ALA A 180 -15.06 27.17 -8.18
C ALA A 180 -16.27 26.22 -8.21
N THR A 181 -17.39 26.64 -8.81
CA THR A 181 -18.58 25.79 -9.02
C THR A 181 -18.27 24.58 -9.88
N GLY A 182 -17.49 24.73 -10.97
CA GLY A 182 -17.10 23.60 -11.84
C GLY A 182 -16.26 22.56 -11.11
N ASN A 183 -15.27 23.01 -10.33
CA ASN A 183 -14.48 22.14 -9.46
C ASN A 183 -15.34 21.44 -8.40
N LEU A 184 -16.28 22.17 -7.77
CA LEU A 184 -17.20 21.62 -6.77
C LEU A 184 -18.11 20.53 -7.35
N ILE A 185 -18.69 20.75 -8.53
CA ILE A 185 -19.52 19.76 -9.24
C ILE A 185 -18.73 18.47 -9.51
N ILE A 186 -17.52 18.58 -10.05
CA ILE A 186 -16.67 17.42 -10.36
C ILE A 186 -16.28 16.66 -9.08
N THR A 187 -15.93 17.37 -8.01
CA THR A 187 -15.56 16.76 -6.73
C THR A 187 -16.75 16.09 -6.04
N ALA A 188 -17.92 16.73 -6.04
CA ALA A 188 -19.12 16.24 -5.36
C ALA A 188 -19.82 15.08 -6.11
N LEU A 189 -19.84 15.09 -7.44
CA LEU A 189 -20.47 14.03 -8.25
C LEU A 189 -19.51 12.88 -8.60
N GLY A 190 -18.24 13.19 -8.82
CA GLY A 190 -17.24 12.21 -9.26
C GLY A 190 -16.31 11.75 -8.14
N PHE A 191 -15.45 12.67 -7.68
CA PHE A 191 -14.28 12.36 -6.85
C PHE A 191 -14.65 11.71 -5.50
N VAL A 192 -15.56 12.33 -4.74
CA VAL A 192 -15.95 11.83 -3.41
C VAL A 192 -16.83 10.57 -3.49
N PRO A 193 -17.87 10.48 -4.35
CA PRO A 193 -18.67 9.25 -4.48
C PRO A 193 -17.84 8.04 -4.97
N GLY A 194 -16.78 8.27 -5.75
CA GLY A 194 -15.87 7.19 -6.18
C GLY A 194 -15.23 6.48 -4.99
N TYR A 195 -14.71 7.22 -4.00
CA TYR A 195 -14.16 6.62 -2.77
C TYR A 195 -15.21 5.85 -1.97
N TRP A 196 -16.43 6.39 -1.80
CA TRP A 196 -17.51 5.69 -1.10
C TRP A 196 -17.92 4.39 -1.79
N ALA A 197 -18.04 4.40 -3.12
CA ALA A 197 -18.27 3.19 -3.90
C ALA A 197 -17.14 2.17 -3.72
N SER A 198 -15.88 2.62 -3.59
CA SER A 198 -14.74 1.73 -3.36
C SER A 198 -14.82 1.10 -1.96
N ILE A 199 -15.04 1.92 -0.92
CA ILE A 199 -15.19 1.46 0.48
C ILE A 199 -16.25 0.37 0.59
N VAL A 200 -17.41 0.54 -0.05
CA VAL A 200 -18.51 -0.45 0.00
C VAL A 200 -18.18 -1.70 -0.82
N LEU A 201 -17.61 -1.57 -2.03
CA LEU A 201 -17.51 -2.69 -2.98
C LEU A 201 -16.17 -3.44 -2.98
N VAL A 202 -15.12 -2.91 -2.33
CA VAL A 202 -13.76 -3.48 -2.33
C VAL A 202 -13.64 -4.88 -1.72
N GLU A 203 -14.60 -5.26 -0.87
CA GLU A 203 -14.68 -6.58 -0.24
C GLU A 203 -15.54 -7.56 -1.07
N TYR A 204 -16.67 -7.11 -1.62
CA TYR A 204 -17.57 -7.95 -2.42
C TYR A 204 -17.06 -8.26 -3.84
N ILE A 205 -16.57 -7.23 -4.56
CA ILE A 205 -16.13 -7.36 -5.96
C ILE A 205 -14.64 -7.73 -6.07
N GLY A 206 -13.88 -7.38 -5.03
CA GLY A 206 -12.45 -7.66 -4.89
C GLY A 206 -11.55 -6.67 -5.64
N ARG A 207 -10.53 -6.18 -4.92
CA ARG A 207 -9.47 -5.24 -5.33
C ARG A 207 -9.03 -5.37 -6.80
N LYS A 208 -8.80 -6.59 -7.27
CA LYS A 208 -8.38 -6.93 -8.63
C LYS A 208 -9.33 -6.44 -9.73
N THR A 209 -10.61 -6.76 -9.57
CA THR A 209 -11.64 -6.52 -10.57
C THR A 209 -11.88 -5.01 -10.68
N ILE A 210 -11.94 -4.35 -9.52
CA ILE A 210 -12.05 -2.90 -9.37
C ILE A 210 -10.86 -2.17 -10.01
N GLN A 211 -9.62 -2.64 -9.80
CA GLN A 211 -8.45 -2.03 -10.45
C GLN A 211 -8.51 -2.10 -11.99
N LEU A 212 -8.82 -3.29 -12.52
CA LEU A 212 -8.87 -3.49 -13.98
C LEU A 212 -10.06 -2.75 -14.62
N GLN A 213 -11.19 -2.67 -13.92
CA GLN A 213 -12.37 -1.91 -14.33
C GLN A 213 -12.11 -0.40 -14.28
N GLY A 214 -11.41 0.09 -13.24
CA GLY A 214 -10.97 1.47 -13.11
C GLY A 214 -10.14 1.92 -14.32
N PHE A 215 -9.05 1.22 -14.61
CA PHE A 215 -8.21 1.48 -15.79
C PHE A 215 -8.89 1.21 -17.15
N LEU A 216 -10.03 0.52 -17.19
CA LEU A 216 -10.79 0.36 -18.43
C LEU A 216 -11.73 1.55 -18.65
N MET A 217 -12.41 2.01 -17.60
CA MET A 217 -13.32 3.15 -17.67
C MET A 217 -12.58 4.50 -17.70
N ALA A 218 -11.49 4.65 -16.95
CA ALA A 218 -10.66 5.86 -17.00
C ALA A 218 -10.08 6.07 -18.40
N ALA A 219 -9.41 5.06 -18.98
CA ALA A 219 -9.01 5.07 -20.38
C ALA A 219 -10.17 5.38 -21.36
N LEU A 220 -11.38 4.82 -21.16
CA LEU A 220 -12.53 5.13 -22.01
C LEU A 220 -12.93 6.61 -21.95
N PHE A 221 -13.09 7.19 -20.76
CA PHE A 221 -13.44 8.60 -20.62
C PHE A 221 -12.30 9.54 -21.06
N LEU A 222 -11.03 9.17 -20.83
CA LEU A 222 -9.87 9.90 -21.35
C LEU A 222 -9.87 9.94 -22.88
N ALA A 223 -10.12 8.82 -23.56
CA ALA A 223 -10.20 8.77 -25.03
C ALA A 223 -11.37 9.61 -25.56
N ILE A 224 -12.52 9.62 -24.88
CA ILE A 224 -13.66 10.47 -25.25
C ILE A 224 -13.32 11.96 -25.09
N LEU A 225 -12.75 12.35 -23.94
CA LEU A 225 -12.38 13.73 -23.64
C LEU A 225 -11.24 14.25 -24.53
N ALA A 226 -10.26 13.40 -24.86
CA ALA A 226 -9.16 13.74 -25.76
C ALA A 226 -9.58 13.81 -27.23
N GLY A 227 -10.39 12.84 -27.68
CA GLY A 227 -10.82 12.71 -29.08
C GLY A 227 -11.95 13.68 -29.48
N LYS A 228 -12.83 14.06 -28.54
CA LYS A 228 -13.93 15.02 -28.80
C LYS A 228 -13.75 16.37 -28.10
N PHE A 229 -12.55 16.72 -27.67
CA PHE A 229 -12.27 17.93 -26.86
C PHE A 229 -12.91 19.23 -27.41
N HIS A 230 -12.90 19.43 -28.73
CA HIS A 230 -13.46 20.62 -29.39
C HIS A 230 -14.87 20.42 -29.96
N SER A 231 -15.46 19.22 -29.84
CA SER A 231 -16.76 18.85 -30.45
C SER A 231 -17.81 18.41 -29.43
N LEU A 232 -17.44 18.33 -28.14
CA LEU A 232 -18.32 17.96 -27.04
C LEU A 232 -18.86 19.22 -26.38
N SER A 233 -20.16 19.27 -26.09
CA SER A 233 -20.75 20.42 -25.38
C SER A 233 -20.23 20.51 -23.95
N THR A 234 -20.05 21.72 -23.42
CA THR A 234 -19.46 21.95 -22.10
C THR A 234 -20.15 21.15 -20.96
N PRO A 235 -21.49 21.02 -20.91
CA PRO A 235 -22.14 20.16 -19.90
C PRO A 235 -21.78 18.68 -20.05
N ALA A 236 -21.74 18.16 -21.28
CA ALA A 236 -21.35 16.77 -21.53
C ALA A 236 -19.86 16.52 -21.21
N PHE A 237 -18.99 17.51 -21.45
CA PHE A 237 -17.59 17.45 -21.03
C PHE A 237 -17.48 17.35 -19.50
N VAL A 238 -18.18 18.22 -18.76
CA VAL A 238 -18.17 18.19 -17.28
C VAL A 238 -18.71 16.86 -16.73
N VAL A 239 -19.76 16.29 -17.33
CA VAL A 239 -20.27 14.95 -16.95
C VAL A 239 -19.27 13.84 -17.25
N CYS A 240 -18.68 13.80 -18.45
CA CYS A 240 -17.63 12.81 -18.78
C CYS A 240 -16.39 12.95 -17.88
N PHE A 241 -16.05 14.17 -17.49
CA PHE A 241 -14.92 14.45 -16.60
C PHE A 241 -15.22 14.08 -15.13
N ALA A 242 -16.46 14.30 -14.66
CA ALA A 242 -16.91 13.80 -13.35
C ALA A 242 -16.92 12.26 -13.30
N LEU A 243 -17.36 11.59 -14.39
CA LEU A 243 -17.29 10.12 -14.51
C LEU A 243 -15.85 9.60 -14.55
N LEU A 244 -14.93 10.28 -15.23
CA LEU A 244 -13.50 9.98 -15.18
C LEU A 244 -12.98 10.02 -13.73
N GLN A 245 -13.28 11.09 -13.00
CA GLN A 245 -12.87 11.27 -11.60
C GLN A 245 -13.54 10.25 -10.65
N PHE A 246 -14.78 9.82 -10.96
CA PHE A 246 -15.41 8.69 -10.27
C PHE A 246 -14.61 7.40 -10.47
N PHE A 247 -14.31 7.01 -11.71
CA PHE A 247 -13.64 5.73 -11.99
C PHE A 247 -12.15 5.71 -11.61
N PHE A 248 -11.46 6.86 -11.58
CA PHE A 248 -10.14 6.95 -10.96
C PHE A 248 -10.18 6.60 -9.46
N ASN A 249 -11.11 7.17 -8.70
CA ASN A 249 -11.15 7.02 -7.24
C ASN A 249 -11.88 5.74 -6.77
N PHE A 250 -12.92 5.32 -7.48
CA PHE A 250 -13.56 4.02 -7.30
C PHE A 250 -12.58 2.88 -7.59
N GLY A 251 -11.90 2.99 -8.74
CA GLY A 251 -11.01 2.00 -9.29
C GLY A 251 -9.55 2.21 -8.88
N ALA A 252 -8.78 2.70 -9.84
CA ALA A 252 -7.32 2.62 -9.83
C ALA A 252 -6.67 3.18 -8.56
N ASN A 253 -7.00 4.41 -8.14
CA ASN A 253 -6.34 5.14 -7.05
C ASN A 253 -6.43 4.42 -5.70
N THR A 254 -7.64 4.02 -5.30
CA THR A 254 -7.86 3.27 -4.06
C THR A 254 -7.18 1.89 -4.11
N THR A 255 -7.22 1.22 -5.27
CA THR A 255 -6.59 -0.10 -5.41
C THR A 255 -5.06 -0.07 -5.44
N THR A 256 -4.42 0.91 -6.10
CA THR A 256 -2.95 1.02 -6.14
C THR A 256 -2.36 1.36 -4.76
N PHE A 257 -3.10 2.04 -3.89
CA PHE A 257 -2.70 2.25 -2.50
C PHE A 257 -2.83 0.97 -1.66
N LEU A 258 -3.91 0.20 -1.85
CA LEU A 258 -4.21 -1.00 -1.08
C LEU A 258 -3.33 -2.21 -1.46
N TYR A 259 -3.06 -2.40 -2.75
CA TYR A 259 -2.30 -3.56 -3.26
C TYR A 259 -0.92 -3.77 -2.59
N PRO A 260 -0.05 -2.74 -2.44
CA PRO A 260 1.22 -2.85 -1.73
C PRO A 260 1.08 -3.15 -0.23
N ALA A 261 -0.02 -2.70 0.40
CA ALA A 261 -0.28 -3.01 1.80
C ALA A 261 -0.68 -4.48 2.00
N GLU A 262 -1.44 -5.07 1.08
CA GLU A 262 -1.93 -6.46 1.19
C GLU A 262 -0.95 -7.51 0.69
N VAL A 263 -0.26 -7.26 -0.43
CA VAL A 263 0.49 -8.32 -1.14
C VAL A 263 1.90 -8.55 -0.56
N PHE A 264 2.51 -7.58 0.11
CA PHE A 264 3.86 -7.75 0.67
C PHE A 264 3.84 -8.41 2.07
N PRO A 265 4.78 -9.33 2.35
CA PRO A 265 4.87 -9.99 3.66
C PRO A 265 5.27 -9.00 4.74
N THR A 266 4.75 -9.18 5.96
CA THR A 266 4.84 -8.19 7.05
C THR A 266 6.27 -7.71 7.34
N ARG A 267 7.28 -8.57 7.19
CA ARG A 267 8.72 -8.25 7.36
C ARG A 267 9.24 -7.16 6.41
N PHE A 268 8.81 -7.19 5.14
CA PHE A 268 9.29 -6.28 4.10
C PHE A 268 8.24 -5.25 3.64
N ARG A 269 6.99 -5.36 4.13
CA ARG A 269 5.84 -4.55 3.71
C ARG A 269 6.10 -3.05 3.77
N SER A 270 6.67 -2.54 4.86
CA SER A 270 6.92 -1.10 5.02
C SER A 270 7.85 -0.57 3.92
N THR A 271 8.99 -1.22 3.71
CA THR A 271 9.97 -0.85 2.67
C THR A 271 9.38 -1.00 1.26
N ALA A 272 8.71 -2.10 0.96
CA ALA A 272 8.17 -2.38 -0.38
C ALA A 272 6.96 -1.49 -0.73
N HIS A 273 6.10 -1.17 0.24
CA HIS A 273 5.06 -0.14 0.11
C HIS A 273 5.70 1.24 -0.07
N GLY A 274 6.72 1.59 0.71
CA GLY A 274 7.44 2.86 0.60
C GLY A 274 8.08 3.08 -0.78
N VAL A 275 8.73 2.05 -1.35
CA VAL A 275 9.27 2.10 -2.72
C VAL A 275 8.15 2.26 -3.77
N SER A 276 7.02 1.57 -3.59
CA SER A 276 5.86 1.73 -4.49
C SER A 276 5.27 3.14 -4.41
N ALA A 277 5.07 3.68 -3.21
CA ALA A 277 4.57 5.03 -2.98
C ALA A 277 5.52 6.11 -3.51
N ALA A 278 6.83 5.93 -3.34
CA ALA A 278 7.86 6.82 -3.89
C ALA A 278 7.80 6.88 -5.42
N SER A 279 7.59 5.74 -6.10
CA SER A 279 7.41 5.72 -7.56
C SER A 279 6.11 6.40 -8.03
N GLY A 280 5.02 6.29 -7.26
CA GLY A 280 3.82 7.10 -7.45
C GLY A 280 4.13 8.60 -7.39
N LYS A 281 4.76 9.05 -6.29
CA LYS A 281 5.13 10.47 -6.12
C LYS A 281 6.12 10.98 -7.17
N ALA A 282 7.03 10.15 -7.67
CA ALA A 282 7.84 10.50 -8.83
C ALA A 282 6.97 10.77 -10.08
N GLY A 283 5.99 9.91 -10.36
CA GLY A 283 5.00 10.12 -11.42
C GLY A 283 4.20 11.42 -11.26
N ALA A 284 3.73 11.71 -10.05
CA ALA A 284 3.01 12.94 -9.72
C ALA A 284 3.87 14.21 -9.92
N ILE A 285 5.16 14.17 -9.57
CA ILE A 285 6.09 15.29 -9.78
C ILE A 285 6.35 15.49 -11.28
N ILE A 286 6.59 14.41 -12.02
CA ILE A 286 6.81 14.44 -13.47
C ILE A 286 5.61 15.08 -14.18
N SER A 287 4.38 14.64 -13.87
CA SER A 287 3.18 15.22 -14.50
C SER A 287 2.94 16.67 -14.10
N SER A 288 3.14 17.03 -12.83
CA SER A 288 3.00 18.41 -12.33
C SER A 288 3.89 19.41 -13.08
N LEU A 289 5.18 19.06 -13.27
CA LEU A 289 6.16 19.91 -13.93
C LEU A 289 5.99 19.90 -15.47
N ALA A 290 5.66 18.74 -16.05
CA ALA A 290 5.47 18.60 -17.48
C ALA A 290 4.20 19.30 -17.98
N PHE A 291 3.07 19.22 -17.26
CA PHE A 291 1.75 19.64 -17.76
C PHE A 291 1.75 21.07 -18.30
N ASN A 292 2.22 22.04 -17.51
CA ASN A 292 2.20 23.46 -17.91
C ASN A 292 3.19 23.79 -19.04
N SER A 293 4.23 22.98 -19.21
CA SER A 293 5.21 23.10 -20.30
C SER A 293 4.71 22.47 -21.60
N LEU A 294 3.97 21.36 -21.51
CA LEU A 294 3.35 20.68 -22.64
C LEU A 294 2.09 21.40 -23.10
N ALA A 295 1.23 21.88 -22.19
CA ALA A 295 -0.06 22.50 -22.54
C ALA A 295 0.12 23.72 -23.47
N LYS A 296 1.21 24.47 -23.28
CA LYS A 296 1.59 25.63 -24.10
C LYS A 296 2.21 25.26 -25.46
N LYS A 297 2.63 24.00 -25.68
CA LYS A 297 3.34 23.54 -26.89
C LYS A 297 2.53 22.58 -27.76
N ILE A 298 1.82 21.64 -27.15
CA ILE A 298 1.06 20.55 -27.82
C ILE A 298 -0.44 20.60 -27.55
N GLY A 299 -0.90 21.54 -26.70
CA GLY A 299 -2.29 21.68 -26.31
C GLY A 299 -2.80 20.60 -25.34
N THR A 300 -3.93 20.90 -24.71
CA THR A 300 -4.57 20.03 -23.71
C THR A 300 -5.08 18.68 -24.25
N PRO A 301 -5.62 18.57 -25.49
CA PRO A 301 -6.00 17.27 -26.06
C PRO A 301 -4.84 16.26 -26.09
N ALA A 302 -3.62 16.72 -26.43
CA ALA A 302 -2.44 15.86 -26.47
C ALA A 302 -2.00 15.38 -25.07
N ILE A 303 -2.22 16.19 -24.02
CA ILE A 303 -1.99 15.75 -22.63
C ILE A 303 -3.02 14.69 -22.22
N LEU A 304 -4.30 14.86 -22.59
CA LEU A 304 -5.32 13.84 -22.33
C LEU A 304 -5.02 12.52 -23.06
N TRP A 305 -4.44 12.58 -24.27
CA TRP A 305 -3.89 11.39 -24.97
C TRP A 305 -2.66 10.78 -24.27
N SER A 306 -1.77 11.58 -23.67
CA SER A 306 -0.67 11.04 -22.86
C SER A 306 -1.19 10.37 -21.58
N ALA A 307 -2.21 10.94 -20.92
CA ALA A 307 -2.86 10.34 -19.76
C ALA A 307 -3.56 9.03 -20.13
N PHE A 308 -4.30 9.00 -21.26
CA PHE A 308 -4.87 7.77 -21.82
C PHE A 308 -3.80 6.68 -22.04
N SER A 309 -2.64 7.07 -22.58
CA SER A 309 -1.53 6.14 -22.83
C SER A 309 -0.93 5.58 -21.54
N SER A 310 -0.78 6.41 -20.50
CA SER A 310 -0.34 5.98 -19.16
C SER A 310 -1.36 5.05 -18.49
N ASP A 311 -2.65 5.35 -18.61
CA ASP A 311 -3.75 4.55 -18.05
C ASP A 311 -3.86 3.18 -18.75
N ALA A 312 -3.78 3.16 -20.09
CA ALA A 312 -3.74 1.93 -20.88
C ALA A 312 -2.52 1.05 -20.58
N ALA A 313 -1.34 1.65 -20.39
CA ALA A 313 -0.13 0.94 -19.96
C ALA A 313 -0.26 0.38 -18.53
N SER A 314 -0.93 1.12 -17.63
CA SER A 314 -1.26 0.66 -16.27
C SER A 314 -2.23 -0.52 -16.28
N ARG A 315 -3.24 -0.49 -17.16
CA ARG A 315 -4.17 -1.59 -17.43
C ARG A 315 -3.44 -2.84 -17.91
N ASP A 316 -2.57 -2.68 -18.90
CA ASP A 316 -1.79 -3.76 -19.51
C ASP A 316 -0.84 -4.40 -18.49
N SER A 317 -0.07 -3.58 -17.76
CA SER A 317 0.74 -4.00 -16.61
C SER A 317 -0.09 -4.80 -15.59
N SER A 318 -1.17 -4.21 -15.08
CA SER A 318 -2.10 -4.86 -14.14
C SER A 318 -2.61 -6.20 -14.68
N SER A 319 -2.95 -6.27 -15.97
CA SER A 319 -3.43 -7.48 -16.63
C SER A 319 -2.36 -8.58 -16.68
N ARG A 320 -1.10 -8.25 -17.03
CA ARG A 320 0.01 -9.20 -17.11
C ARG A 320 0.29 -9.85 -15.75
N PHE A 321 0.29 -9.07 -14.67
CA PHE A 321 0.42 -9.60 -13.31
C PHE A 321 -0.82 -10.42 -12.88
N CYS A 322 -2.02 -10.00 -13.30
CA CYS A 322 -3.28 -10.68 -12.97
C CYS A 322 -3.53 -12.01 -13.71
N CYS A 323 -3.06 -12.16 -14.96
CA CYS A 323 -3.56 -13.18 -15.88
C CYS A 323 -3.00 -14.60 -15.63
N ARG A 324 -1.93 -14.74 -14.83
CA ARG A 324 -1.51 -16.06 -14.31
C ARG A 324 -2.40 -16.54 -13.16
N ARG A 325 -2.74 -15.67 -12.19
CA ARG A 325 -3.59 -16.04 -11.03
C ARG A 325 -5.06 -16.24 -11.42
N LEU A 326 -5.58 -15.50 -12.42
CA LEU A 326 -6.95 -15.71 -12.91
C LEU A 326 -7.14 -17.08 -13.58
N ARG A 327 -6.16 -17.53 -14.38
CA ARG A 327 -6.23 -18.83 -15.07
C ARG A 327 -6.19 -20.01 -14.10
N CYS A 328 -5.31 -20.02 -13.09
CA CYS A 328 -5.43 -21.05 -12.03
C CYS A 328 -6.78 -20.91 -11.29
N ALA A 329 -7.27 -19.71 -10.96
CA ALA A 329 -8.51 -19.54 -10.18
C ALA A 329 -9.79 -20.00 -10.92
N ILE A 330 -9.93 -19.70 -12.22
CA ILE A 330 -11.06 -20.20 -13.02
C ILE A 330 -10.98 -21.73 -13.16
N ARG A 331 -9.77 -22.28 -13.38
CA ARG A 331 -9.54 -23.73 -13.42
C ARG A 331 -9.89 -24.42 -12.09
N MET A 332 -9.50 -23.84 -10.95
CA MET A 332 -9.85 -24.33 -9.61
C MET A 332 -11.37 -24.30 -9.37
N ARG A 333 -12.06 -23.21 -9.73
CA ARG A 333 -13.52 -23.10 -9.56
C ARG A 333 -14.28 -24.06 -10.48
N TRP A 334 -13.73 -24.40 -11.66
CA TRP A 334 -14.27 -25.44 -12.54
C TRP A 334 -14.10 -26.85 -11.96
N ILE A 335 -12.96 -27.13 -11.28
CA ILE A 335 -12.75 -28.38 -10.55
C ILE A 335 -13.72 -28.50 -9.37
N ASP A 336 -13.86 -27.48 -8.52
CA ASP A 336 -14.83 -27.48 -7.41
C ASP A 336 -16.28 -27.65 -7.91
N LEU A 337 -16.64 -27.01 -9.03
CA LEU A 337 -17.96 -27.18 -9.67
C LEU A 337 -18.19 -28.59 -10.26
N LYS A 338 -17.14 -29.32 -10.66
CA LYS A 338 -17.27 -30.74 -11.04
C LYS A 338 -17.39 -31.64 -9.83
N LEU A 339 -16.53 -31.48 -8.83
CA LEU A 339 -16.56 -32.27 -7.59
C LEU A 339 -17.92 -32.14 -6.88
N ARG A 340 -18.51 -30.94 -6.86
CA ARG A 340 -19.87 -30.69 -6.32
C ARG A 340 -21.02 -31.33 -7.11
N ARG A 341 -20.80 -31.85 -8.31
CA ARG A 341 -21.84 -32.52 -9.12
C ARG A 341 -21.86 -34.05 -8.95
N GLY A 342 -20.88 -34.62 -8.26
CA GLY A 342 -20.70 -36.07 -8.20
C GLY A 342 -20.06 -36.68 -9.45
N ASP A 343 -19.52 -35.85 -10.36
CA ASP A 343 -18.72 -36.31 -11.50
C ASP A 343 -17.47 -37.05 -10.97
N GLY A 344 -17.49 -38.39 -11.05
CA GLY A 344 -16.43 -39.25 -10.50
C GLY A 344 -15.05 -39.03 -11.12
N LEU A 345 -14.01 -39.26 -10.30
CA LEU A 345 -12.58 -39.28 -10.63
C LEU A 345 -12.12 -38.24 -11.68
N VAL A 346 -12.09 -36.95 -11.28
CA VAL A 346 -11.55 -35.87 -12.13
C VAL A 346 -10.04 -36.07 -12.36
N THR A 347 -9.67 -36.55 -13.55
CA THR A 347 -8.27 -36.68 -13.98
C THR A 347 -7.64 -35.31 -14.24
N VAL A 348 -6.93 -34.79 -13.26
CA VAL A 348 -6.22 -33.49 -13.33
C VAL A 348 -4.94 -33.64 -14.17
N PRO A 349 -4.75 -32.89 -15.27
CA PRO A 349 -3.52 -32.96 -16.06
C PRO A 349 -2.29 -32.51 -15.25
N ARG A 350 -1.09 -33.07 -15.51
CA ARG A 350 0.15 -32.75 -14.76
C ARG A 350 0.56 -31.27 -14.76
N GLU A 351 0.10 -30.48 -15.73
CA GLU A 351 0.29 -29.01 -15.75
C GLU A 351 -0.59 -28.26 -14.72
N TRP A 352 -1.64 -28.90 -14.19
CA TRP A 352 -2.64 -28.29 -13.32
C TRP A 352 -2.38 -28.61 -11.84
N THR A 353 -1.82 -29.77 -11.50
CA THR A 353 -1.29 -30.05 -10.15
C THR A 353 -0.23 -29.02 -9.75
N THR A 354 0.59 -28.55 -10.69
CA THR A 354 1.55 -27.46 -10.45
C THR A 354 0.93 -26.05 -10.30
N CYS A 355 -0.39 -25.85 -10.51
CA CYS A 355 -1.17 -24.73 -9.94
C CYS A 355 -1.62 -25.02 -8.50
N TYR A 356 -1.88 -26.29 -8.16
CA TYR A 356 -2.48 -26.75 -6.90
C TYR A 356 -1.50 -26.68 -5.73
N ASP A 357 -0.31 -27.30 -5.83
CA ASP A 357 0.75 -27.26 -4.78
C ASP A 357 1.18 -25.80 -4.50
N LYS A 358 1.21 -25.00 -5.56
CA LYS A 358 1.52 -23.56 -5.47
C LYS A 358 0.41 -22.76 -4.79
N SER A 359 -0.80 -23.30 -4.63
CA SER A 359 -1.92 -22.60 -3.98
C SER A 359 -1.93 -22.76 -2.45
N GLU A 360 -1.60 -23.93 -1.92
CA GLU A 360 -1.32 -24.12 -0.49
C GLU A 360 -0.13 -23.25 -0.05
N SER A 361 0.91 -23.21 -0.89
CA SER A 361 2.08 -22.31 -0.75
C SER A 361 1.75 -20.79 -0.76
N TYR A 362 0.49 -20.39 -0.94
CA TYR A 362 0.03 -18.99 -0.84
C TYR A 362 -0.93 -18.74 0.35
N GLY A 363 -1.10 -19.68 1.28
CA GLY A 363 -1.83 -19.45 2.52
C GLY A 363 -3.36 -19.40 2.38
N CYS A 364 -3.91 -20.00 1.33
CA CYS A 364 -5.30 -20.46 1.40
C CYS A 364 -5.37 -21.61 2.43
N GLY A 365 -6.21 -21.47 3.46
CA GLY A 365 -6.34 -22.48 4.51
C GLY A 365 -6.80 -23.85 3.97
N PRO A 366 -6.47 -24.96 4.66
CA PRO A 366 -6.68 -26.30 4.14
C PRO A 366 -8.18 -26.65 4.04
N LEU A 367 -8.66 -26.85 2.81
CA LEU A 367 -9.88 -27.62 2.58
C LEU A 367 -9.57 -29.09 2.87
N ARG A 368 -9.92 -29.55 4.08
CA ARG A 368 -9.72 -30.94 4.53
C ARG A 368 -10.55 -31.92 3.68
N TYR A 369 -9.95 -32.41 2.61
CA TYR A 369 -10.39 -33.62 1.90
C TYR A 369 -9.18 -34.53 1.70
N THR A 370 -9.13 -35.61 2.47
CA THR A 370 -8.09 -36.64 2.39
C THR A 370 -8.23 -37.42 1.08
N ALA A 371 -7.37 -37.11 0.11
CA ALA A 371 -7.22 -37.92 -1.10
C ALA A 371 -6.53 -39.25 -0.76
N THR A 372 -7.32 -40.28 -0.45
CA THR A 372 -6.82 -41.66 -0.37
C THR A 372 -6.39 -42.12 -1.77
N PHE A 373 -5.09 -42.26 -1.99
CA PHE A 373 -4.54 -42.93 -3.17
C PHE A 373 -4.67 -44.45 -2.98
N PRO A 374 -5.40 -45.17 -3.85
CA PRO A 374 -5.21 -46.61 -4.00
C PRO A 374 -3.84 -46.83 -4.64
N GLY A 375 -3.01 -47.68 -4.05
CA GLY A 375 -1.65 -47.90 -4.54
C GLY A 375 -1.57 -48.91 -5.67
N LEU A 376 -0.93 -48.51 -6.78
CA LEU A 376 -0.02 -49.31 -7.63
C LEU A 376 0.73 -48.38 -8.60
#